data_AF-A0A3Q3K5T5-F1
#
_entry.id   AF-A0A3Q3K5T5-F1
#
_cell.length_a   1.000
_cell.length_b   1.000
_cell.length_c   1.000
_cell.angle_alpha   90.00
_cell.angle_beta   90.00
_cell.angle_gamma   90.00
#
_symmetry.space_group_name_H-M   'P 1'
#
loop_
_entity.id
_entity.type
_entity.pdbx_description
1 polymer ?
#
loop_
_entity_poly.entity_id
_entity_poly.type
_entity_poly.pdbx_seq_one_letter_code
_entity_poly.pdbx_strand_id
1 'polypeptide(L)'
;MEWRQQTSLSCAEAFNEAQRWIEEVTGKLFGCNNFRAALENGVLLCDLINQLKPGIIKRLNRLSTPIAGLDNVNVFLRACEKLGLNESQLFHPGDLQDLSTRITLRRDEGSRRLKNVLITIYWLGRKAHLDPLYSGPQLNFKAFEGLLGLALSKVSCYFRLFTQLWSFFNMHLNFTLILPSKSRL
;
A
#
# COMPACT_ATOMS: atom_id res chain seq x y z
N MET A 1 -21.77 -4.89 16.97
CA MET A 1 -21.24 -3.55 16.64
C MET A 1 -19.74 -3.41 16.93
N GLU A 2 -19.11 -4.37 17.62
CA GLU A 2 -17.70 -4.35 18.02
C GLU A 2 -16.69 -4.45 16.86
N TRP A 3 -17.00 -5.18 15.79
CA TRP A 3 -16.08 -5.34 14.65
C TRP A 3 -15.68 -4.02 13.97
N ARG A 4 -16.59 -3.03 13.93
CA ARG A 4 -16.30 -1.70 13.36
C ARG A 4 -15.38 -0.88 14.27
N GLN A 5 -15.53 -1.01 15.59
CA GLN A 5 -14.69 -0.30 16.57
C GLN A 5 -13.28 -0.88 16.64
N GLN A 6 -13.14 -2.21 16.59
CA GLN A 6 -11.84 -2.88 16.49
C GLN A 6 -11.07 -2.43 15.24
N THR A 7 -11.79 -2.29 14.12
CA THR A 7 -11.22 -1.88 12.82
C THR A 7 -10.72 -0.42 12.83
N SER A 8 -11.42 0.49 13.51
CA SER A 8 -11.01 1.89 13.61
C SER A 8 -9.80 2.09 14.50
N LEU A 9 -9.71 1.36 15.63
CA LEU A 9 -8.59 1.44 16.55
C LEU A 9 -7.29 0.92 15.90
N SER A 10 -7.37 -0.20 15.19
CA SER A 10 -6.21 -0.77 14.50
C SER A 10 -5.64 0.14 13.39
N CYS A 11 -6.48 0.92 12.70
CA CYS A 11 -5.97 1.82 11.67
C CYS A 11 -5.24 3.03 12.28
N ALA A 12 -5.66 3.49 13.46
CA ALA A 12 -5.04 4.62 14.15
C ALA A 12 -3.57 4.33 14.52
N GLU A 13 -3.27 3.10 14.95
CA GLU A 13 -1.90 2.67 15.23
C GLU A 13 -1.02 2.74 13.97
N ALA A 14 -1.53 2.24 12.83
CA ALA A 14 -0.82 2.32 11.55
C ALA A 14 -0.59 3.77 11.09
N PHE A 15 -1.55 4.68 11.31
CA PHE A 15 -1.38 6.10 11.01
C PHE A 15 -0.28 6.74 11.87
N ASN A 16 -0.35 6.54 13.18
CA ASN A 16 0.62 7.11 14.12
C ASN A 16 2.04 6.59 13.83
N GLU A 17 2.16 5.29 13.58
CA GLU A 17 3.44 4.68 13.27
C GLU A 17 3.99 5.15 11.91
N ALA A 18 3.14 5.24 10.88
CA ALA A 18 3.55 5.77 9.59
C ALA A 18 4.03 7.22 9.71
N GLN A 19 3.32 8.06 10.46
CA GLN A 19 3.73 9.44 10.71
C GLN A 19 5.09 9.48 11.43
N ARG A 20 5.22 8.80 12.57
CA ARG A 20 6.48 8.72 13.34
C ARG A 20 7.65 8.32 12.45
N TRP A 21 7.50 7.23 11.69
CA TRP A 21 8.56 6.74 10.83
C TRP A 21 8.94 7.73 9.73
N ILE A 22 7.97 8.36 9.07
CA ILE A 22 8.23 9.38 8.05
C ILE A 22 8.98 10.58 8.67
N GLU A 23 8.55 11.05 9.83
CA GLU A 23 9.17 12.19 10.52
C GLU A 23 10.60 11.90 10.94
N GLU A 24 10.87 10.71 11.51
CA GLU A 24 12.23 10.33 11.92
C GLU A 24 13.16 10.09 10.73
N VAL A 25 12.68 9.45 9.66
CA VAL A 25 13.52 9.21 8.46
C VAL A 25 13.84 10.52 7.75
N THR A 26 12.86 11.42 7.63
CA THR A 26 13.05 12.69 6.91
C THR A 26 13.65 13.80 7.77
N GLY A 27 13.60 13.68 9.09
CA GLY A 27 13.89 14.76 10.03
C GLY A 27 12.92 15.93 9.93
N LYS A 28 11.73 15.73 9.34
CA LYS A 28 10.73 16.78 9.08
C LYS A 28 9.41 16.41 9.72
N LEU A 29 8.84 17.32 10.50
CA LEU A 29 7.52 17.15 11.11
C LEU A 29 6.40 17.30 10.08
N PHE A 30 5.29 16.63 10.33
CA PHE A 30 4.05 16.88 9.58
C PHE A 30 3.61 18.33 9.85
N GLY A 31 3.33 19.09 8.78
CA GLY A 31 2.92 20.49 8.89
C GLY A 31 1.52 20.70 9.49
N CYS A 32 0.76 19.63 9.70
CA CYS A 32 -0.58 19.68 10.28
C CYS A 32 -0.97 18.33 10.90
N ASN A 33 -1.99 18.35 11.76
CA ASN A 33 -2.52 17.15 12.42
C ASN A 33 -3.33 16.23 11.48
N ASN A 34 -3.41 16.57 10.19
CA ASN A 34 -4.14 15.79 9.20
C ASN A 34 -3.15 15.05 8.29
N PHE A 35 -3.05 13.73 8.49
CA PHE A 35 -2.14 12.86 7.75
C PHE A 35 -2.22 13.04 6.22
N ARG A 36 -3.44 13.20 5.70
CA ARG A 36 -3.69 13.36 4.27
C ARG A 36 -3.13 14.68 3.76
N ALA A 37 -3.52 15.78 4.40
CA ALA A 37 -3.10 17.12 4.00
C ALA A 37 -1.57 17.29 4.08
N ALA A 38 -0.93 16.63 5.05
CA ALA A 38 0.53 16.65 5.19
C ALA A 38 1.26 15.96 4.01
N LEU A 39 0.65 14.94 3.39
CA LEU A 39 1.26 14.17 2.30
C LEU A 39 0.76 14.58 0.89
N GLU A 40 -0.33 15.34 0.80
CA GLU A 40 -1.02 15.66 -0.46
C GLU A 40 -0.14 16.43 -1.46
N ASN A 41 0.78 17.28 -0.98
CA ASN A 41 1.73 17.98 -1.84
C ASN A 41 2.88 17.10 -2.36
N GLY A 42 3.00 15.86 -1.87
CA GLY A 42 4.00 14.87 -2.26
C GLY A 42 5.45 15.18 -1.87
N VAL A 43 5.76 16.33 -1.28
CA VAL A 43 7.13 16.75 -0.97
C VAL A 43 7.73 15.84 0.11
N LEU A 44 7.01 15.62 1.22
CA LEU A 44 7.47 14.74 2.30
C LEU A 44 7.70 13.30 1.82
N LEU A 45 6.83 12.80 0.94
CA LEU A 45 6.98 11.46 0.35
C LEU A 45 8.25 11.36 -0.51
N CYS A 46 8.53 12.38 -1.31
CA CYS A 46 9.74 12.41 -2.11
C CYS A 46 11.01 12.57 -1.27
N ASP A 47 10.94 13.37 -0.20
CA ASP A 47 12.03 13.49 0.77
C ASP A 47 12.30 12.15 1.45
N LEU A 48 11.25 11.43 1.87
CA LEU A 48 11.35 10.10 2.46
C LEU A 48 12.12 9.14 1.57
N ILE A 49 11.71 8.98 0.31
CA ILE A 49 12.37 8.01 -0.57
C ILE A 49 13.81 8.43 -0.93
N ASN A 50 14.12 9.72 -0.95
CA ASN A 50 15.49 10.21 -1.10
C ASN A 50 16.37 9.91 0.12
N GLN A 51 15.80 9.84 1.33
CA GLN A 51 16.54 9.38 2.51
C GLN A 51 16.80 7.87 2.47
N LEU A 52 15.83 7.09 1.96
CA LEU A 52 16.01 5.64 1.78
C LEU A 52 17.01 5.34 0.67
N LYS A 53 16.97 6.10 -0.43
CA LYS A 53 17.86 5.96 -1.58
C LYS A 53 18.31 7.33 -2.09
N PRO A 54 19.48 7.81 -1.63
CA PRO A 54 19.99 9.12 -2.04
C PRO A 54 20.04 9.30 -3.56
N GLY A 55 19.46 10.40 -4.03
CA GLY A 55 19.51 10.83 -5.43
C GLY A 55 18.53 10.15 -6.38
N ILE A 56 17.61 9.31 -5.89
CA ILE A 56 16.59 8.65 -6.74
C ILE A 56 15.61 9.66 -7.35
N ILE A 57 15.24 10.71 -6.61
CA ILE A 57 14.46 11.85 -7.10
C ILE A 57 15.35 13.10 -7.11
N LYS A 58 15.64 13.61 -8.30
CA LYS A 58 16.55 14.76 -8.49
C LYS A 58 15.88 16.13 -8.39
N ARG A 59 14.57 16.21 -8.70
CA ARG A 59 13.84 17.48 -8.79
C ARG A 59 12.42 17.31 -8.25
N LEU A 60 11.98 18.29 -7.48
CA LEU A 60 10.65 18.38 -6.89
C LEU A 60 9.98 19.68 -7.33
N ASN A 61 8.66 19.63 -7.49
CA ASN A 61 7.86 20.82 -7.72
C ASN A 61 7.47 21.44 -6.37
N ARG A 62 7.87 22.69 -6.10
CA ARG A 62 7.58 23.39 -4.85
C ARG A 62 6.44 24.41 -4.97
N LEU A 63 5.77 24.44 -6.12
CA LEU A 63 4.60 25.31 -6.31
C LEU A 63 3.45 24.83 -5.43
N SER A 64 2.71 25.76 -4.84
CA SER A 64 1.56 25.47 -3.97
C SER A 64 0.28 25.17 -4.79
N THR A 65 0.40 24.40 -5.87
CA THR A 65 -0.72 24.06 -6.76
C THR A 65 -1.07 22.57 -6.67
N PRO A 66 -2.35 22.19 -6.85
CA PRO A 66 -2.75 20.78 -6.86
C PRO A 66 -2.02 19.94 -7.92
N ILE A 67 -1.71 20.56 -9.07
CA ILE A 67 -0.97 19.92 -10.17
C ILE A 67 0.47 19.60 -9.73
N ALA A 68 1.14 20.54 -9.06
CA ALA A 68 2.48 20.30 -8.51
C ALA A 68 2.49 19.17 -7.48
N GLY A 69 1.48 19.10 -6.61
CA GLY A 69 1.30 18.01 -5.66
C GLY A 69 1.13 16.66 -6.36
N LEU A 70 0.28 16.60 -7.38
CA LEU A 70 0.10 15.40 -8.21
C LEU A 70 1.40 14.95 -8.87
N ASP A 71 2.16 15.88 -9.46
CA ASP A 71 3.44 15.58 -10.10
C ASP A 71 4.43 14.97 -9.10
N ASN A 72 4.55 15.55 -7.91
CA ASN A 72 5.42 15.01 -6.86
C ASN A 72 4.99 13.61 -6.43
N VAL A 73 3.69 13.37 -6.22
CA VAL A 73 3.16 12.05 -5.87
C VAL A 73 3.48 11.02 -6.97
N ASN A 74 3.30 11.37 -8.25
CA ASN A 74 3.66 10.49 -9.36
C ASN A 74 5.17 10.18 -9.39
N VAL A 75 6.01 11.18 -9.12
CA VAL A 75 7.47 11.00 -9.05
C VAL A 75 7.85 10.07 -7.90
N PHE A 76 7.21 10.21 -6.73
CA PHE A 76 7.36 9.29 -5.61
C PHE A 76 7.00 7.85 -5.98
N LEU A 77 5.83 7.62 -6.59
CA LEU A 77 5.38 6.27 -6.96
C LEU A 77 6.35 5.60 -7.95
N ARG A 78 6.82 6.34 -8.97
CA ARG A 78 7.84 5.83 -9.90
C ARG A 78 9.16 5.50 -9.23
N ALA A 79 9.53 6.26 -8.19
CA ALA A 79 10.73 5.96 -7.40
C ALA A 79 10.53 4.69 -6.56
N CYS A 80 9.33 4.46 -6.00
CA CYS A 80 9.00 3.21 -5.32
C CYS A 80 9.12 1.99 -6.26
N GLU A 81 8.64 2.10 -7.50
CA GLU A 81 8.81 1.04 -8.51
C GLU A 81 10.29 0.73 -8.78
N LYS A 82 11.12 1.77 -8.90
CA LYS A 82 12.58 1.62 -9.07
C LYS A 82 13.27 0.96 -7.87
N LEU A 83 12.71 1.08 -6.66
CA LEU A 83 13.13 0.34 -5.47
C LEU A 83 12.58 -1.10 -5.44
N GLY A 84 11.82 -1.50 -6.45
CA GLY A 84 11.30 -2.86 -6.63
C GLY A 84 10.02 -3.13 -5.87
N LEU A 85 9.20 -2.11 -5.58
CA LEU A 85 7.80 -2.31 -5.19
C LEU A 85 6.99 -2.71 -6.42
N ASN A 86 6.04 -3.63 -6.24
CA ASN A 86 5.10 -4.01 -7.29
C ASN A 86 3.98 -2.99 -7.39
N GLU A 87 3.37 -2.83 -8.57
CA GLU A 87 2.24 -1.92 -8.80
C GLU A 87 1.08 -2.16 -7.81
N SER A 88 0.77 -3.44 -7.51
CA SER A 88 -0.24 -3.83 -6.51
C SER A 88 0.04 -3.34 -5.07
N GLN A 89 1.28 -2.93 -4.78
CA GLN A 89 1.71 -2.41 -3.49
C GLN A 89 1.65 -0.88 -3.44
N LEU A 90 1.38 -0.22 -4.57
CA LEU A 90 1.33 1.23 -4.71
C LEU A 90 -0.11 1.72 -4.61
N PHE A 91 -0.28 2.87 -3.96
CA PHE A 91 -1.54 3.60 -3.97
C PHE A 91 -1.70 4.38 -5.29
N HIS A 92 -2.94 4.73 -5.64
CA HIS A 92 -3.20 5.56 -6.81
C HIS A 92 -3.09 7.04 -6.43
N PRO A 93 -2.50 7.95 -7.23
CA PRO A 93 -2.36 9.37 -6.85
C PRO A 93 -3.65 10.03 -6.35
N GLY A 94 -4.78 9.62 -6.94
CA GLY A 94 -6.11 10.01 -6.50
C GLY A 94 -6.35 9.79 -5.00
N ASP A 95 -5.86 8.71 -4.40
CA ASP A 95 -6.06 8.35 -2.98
C ASP A 95 -5.67 9.50 -2.02
N LEU A 96 -4.64 10.26 -2.39
CA LEU A 96 -4.20 11.47 -1.67
C LEU A 96 -4.84 12.77 -2.14
N GLN A 97 -5.40 12.85 -3.35
CA GLN A 97 -6.02 14.08 -3.87
C GLN A 97 -7.44 14.31 -3.33
N ASP A 98 -7.70 15.48 -2.73
CA ASP A 98 -9.02 15.77 -2.15
C ASP A 98 -10.09 15.77 -3.24
N LEU A 99 -11.04 14.85 -3.11
CA LEU A 99 -12.21 14.76 -3.98
C LEU A 99 -13.46 15.31 -3.27
N SER A 100 -13.34 15.92 -2.07
CA SER A 100 -14.47 16.43 -1.28
C SER A 100 -15.32 17.49 -2.00
N THR A 101 -14.80 18.09 -3.08
CA THR A 101 -15.57 19.00 -3.95
C THR A 101 -16.68 18.30 -4.75
N ARG A 102 -16.70 16.96 -4.82
CA ARG A 102 -17.84 16.21 -5.37
C ARG A 102 -18.76 15.81 -4.22
N ILE A 103 -19.94 16.45 -4.20
CA ILE A 103 -21.06 16.51 -3.23
C ILE A 103 -21.52 15.20 -2.53
N THR A 104 -20.84 14.04 -2.65
CA THR A 104 -21.33 12.76 -2.12
C THR A 104 -20.28 11.79 -1.55
N LEU A 105 -19.05 12.21 -1.24
CA LEU A 105 -18.09 11.28 -0.61
C LEU A 105 -18.48 10.96 0.83
N ARG A 106 -18.99 9.75 1.05
CA ARG A 106 -19.22 9.19 2.39
C ARG A 106 -17.89 9.13 3.13
N ARG A 107 -17.88 9.52 4.42
CA ARG A 107 -16.70 9.48 5.32
C ARG A 107 -15.91 8.17 5.24
N ASP A 108 -16.59 7.06 4.96
CA ASP A 108 -15.99 5.73 4.82
C ASP A 108 -15.01 5.60 3.64
N GLU A 109 -15.22 6.35 2.56
CA GLU A 109 -14.41 6.23 1.33
C GLU A 109 -13.05 6.92 1.48
N GLY A 110 -13.02 8.09 2.12
CA GLY A 110 -11.76 8.77 2.46
C GLY A 110 -10.88 7.91 3.36
N SER A 111 -11.47 7.19 4.32
CA SER A 111 -10.74 6.25 5.18
C SER A 111 -10.16 5.08 4.38
N ARG A 112 -10.89 4.50 3.42
CA ARG A 112 -10.39 3.41 2.58
C ARG A 112 -9.20 3.82 1.72
N ARG A 113 -9.24 5.02 1.13
CA ARG A 113 -8.17 5.51 0.25
C ARG A 113 -6.87 5.73 1.02
N LEU A 114 -6.96 6.30 2.22
CA LEU A 114 -5.79 6.49 3.08
C LEU A 114 -5.18 5.16 3.55
N LYS A 115 -5.97 4.09 3.65
CA LYS A 115 -5.43 2.74 3.92
C LYS A 115 -4.51 2.25 2.80
N ASN A 116 -4.80 2.56 1.54
CA ASN A 116 -3.90 2.21 0.42
C ASN A 116 -2.54 2.90 0.56
N VAL A 117 -2.56 4.18 0.97
CA VAL A 117 -1.33 4.96 1.24
C VAL A 117 -0.51 4.30 2.35
N LEU A 118 -1.16 3.94 3.47
CA LEU A 118 -0.49 3.23 4.57
C LEU A 118 0.10 1.89 4.14
N ILE A 119 -0.60 1.12 3.30
CA ILE A 119 -0.09 -0.14 2.76
C ILE A 119 1.18 0.09 1.92
N THR A 120 1.23 1.16 1.11
CA THR A 120 2.43 1.49 0.33
C THR A 120 3.61 1.86 1.24
N ILE A 121 3.37 2.67 2.28
CA ILE A 121 4.38 3.03 3.28
C ILE A 121 4.92 1.79 3.99
N TYR A 122 4.05 0.84 4.34
CA TYR A 122 4.46 -0.45 4.91
C TYR A 122 5.43 -1.21 3.99
N TRP A 123 5.10 -1.36 2.71
CA TRP A 123 5.96 -2.07 1.76
C TRP A 123 7.28 -1.33 1.50
N LEU A 124 7.24 0.00 1.48
CA LEU A 124 8.44 0.81 1.38
C LEU A 124 9.34 0.63 2.60
N GLY A 125 8.79 0.64 3.81
CA GLY A 125 9.53 0.35 5.05
C GLY A 125 10.13 -1.05 5.08
N ARG A 126 9.40 -2.05 4.57
CA ARG A 126 9.93 -3.42 4.37
C ARG A 126 11.10 -3.45 3.41
N LYS A 127 11.02 -2.73 2.28
CA LYS A 127 12.12 -2.63 1.31
C LYS A 127 13.33 -1.92 1.89
N ALA A 128 13.13 -0.84 2.64
CA ALA A 128 14.19 -0.13 3.34
C ALA A 128 14.93 -1.04 4.34
N HIS A 129 14.19 -1.82 5.14
CA HIS A 129 14.78 -2.75 6.10
C HIS A 129 15.64 -3.86 5.45
N LEU A 130 15.33 -4.23 4.21
CA LEU A 130 16.08 -5.23 3.45
C LEU A 130 17.31 -4.64 2.74
N ASP A 131 17.45 -3.32 2.64
CA ASP A 131 18.61 -2.67 2.03
C ASP A 131 19.77 -2.64 3.05
N PRO A 132 20.90 -3.34 2.81
CA PRO A 132 22.03 -3.36 3.73
C PRO A 132 22.68 -1.99 3.95
N LEU A 133 22.45 -1.04 3.04
CA LEU A 133 22.99 0.32 3.13
C LEU A 133 22.11 1.25 3.99
N TYR A 134 20.90 0.81 4.34
CA TYR A 134 19.99 1.60 5.14
C TYR A 134 20.21 1.34 6.64
N SER A 135 20.62 2.39 7.36
CA SER A 135 20.85 2.36 8.81
C SER A 135 19.90 3.27 9.59
N GLY A 136 18.78 3.67 8.98
CA GLY A 136 17.81 4.57 9.59
C GLY A 136 16.82 3.90 10.53
N PRO A 137 15.88 4.67 11.10
CA PRO A 137 14.86 4.16 11.99
C PRO A 137 13.94 3.16 11.27
N GLN A 138 13.54 2.10 11.98
CA GLN A 138 12.72 1.06 11.40
C GLN A 138 11.24 1.31 11.65
N LEU A 139 10.42 0.91 10.68
CA LEU A 139 8.96 0.90 10.81
C LEU A 139 8.54 -0.28 11.70
N ASN A 140 7.70 -0.02 12.69
CA ASN A 140 7.09 -1.06 13.52
C ASN A 140 5.99 -1.77 12.72
N PHE A 141 6.34 -2.90 12.10
CA PHE A 141 5.41 -3.68 11.28
C PHE A 141 4.18 -4.19 12.04
N LYS A 142 4.26 -4.34 13.36
CA LYS A 142 3.14 -4.80 14.18
C LYS A 142 1.98 -3.80 14.19
N ALA A 143 2.27 -2.50 14.10
CA ALA A 143 1.25 -1.45 14.03
C ALA A 143 0.35 -1.55 12.78
N PHE A 144 0.76 -2.33 11.77
CA PHE A 144 0.02 -2.51 10.53
C PHE A 144 -0.78 -3.83 10.49
N GLU A 145 -0.71 -4.68 11.52
CA GLU A 145 -1.31 -6.02 11.49
C GLU A 145 -2.82 -5.98 11.21
N GLY A 146 -3.60 -5.17 11.92
CA GLY A 146 -5.04 -5.13 11.68
C GLY A 146 -5.43 -4.33 10.42
N LEU A 147 -4.53 -3.52 9.85
CA LEU A 147 -4.70 -2.95 8.51
C LEU A 147 -4.52 -4.03 7.44
N LEU A 148 -3.47 -4.86 7.56
CA LEU A 148 -3.11 -5.89 6.59
C LEU A 148 -3.99 -7.15 6.71
N GLY A 149 -4.44 -7.51 7.91
CA GLY A 149 -5.38 -8.61 8.12
C GLY A 149 -6.70 -8.40 7.37
N LEU A 150 -7.14 -7.14 7.24
CA LEU A 150 -8.31 -6.75 6.45
C LEU A 150 -8.05 -6.71 4.93
N ALA A 151 -6.81 -6.44 4.52
CA ALA A 151 -6.41 -6.48 3.11
C ALA A 151 -6.27 -7.92 2.61
N LEU A 152 -5.65 -8.79 3.42
CA LEU A 152 -5.44 -10.21 3.12
C LEU A 152 -6.74 -11.02 3.19
N SER A 153 -7.72 -10.64 4.01
CA SER A 153 -9.05 -11.28 3.99
C SER A 153 -9.80 -11.05 2.68
N LYS A 154 -9.55 -9.93 1.98
CA LYS A 154 -10.13 -9.64 0.66
C LYS A 154 -9.44 -10.41 -0.47
N VAL A 155 -8.12 -10.62 -0.38
CA VAL A 155 -7.37 -11.46 -1.33
C VAL A 155 -7.66 -12.94 -1.10
N SER A 156 -7.84 -13.37 0.16
CA SER A 156 -8.16 -14.76 0.51
C SER A 156 -9.52 -15.22 -0.04
N CYS A 157 -10.49 -14.33 -0.23
CA CYS A 157 -11.77 -14.69 -0.86
C CYS A 157 -11.60 -15.02 -2.36
N TYR A 158 -10.76 -14.26 -3.08
CA TYR A 158 -10.40 -14.58 -4.47
C TYR A 158 -9.53 -15.83 -4.57
N PHE A 159 -8.60 -16.05 -3.63
CA PHE A 159 -7.74 -17.23 -3.62
C PHE A 159 -8.51 -18.51 -3.23
N ARG A 160 -9.51 -18.42 -2.34
CA ARG A 160 -10.42 -19.54 -2.02
C ARG A 160 -11.34 -19.90 -3.18
N LEU A 161 -11.88 -18.90 -3.89
CA LEU A 161 -12.66 -19.15 -5.10
C LEU A 161 -11.81 -19.75 -6.22
N PHE A 162 -10.57 -19.28 -6.40
CA PHE A 162 -9.66 -19.80 -7.42
C PHE A 162 -9.20 -21.23 -7.09
N THR A 163 -8.92 -21.55 -5.83
CA THR A 163 -8.59 -22.93 -5.40
C THR A 163 -9.79 -23.87 -5.45
N GLN A 164 -11.00 -23.39 -5.13
CA GLN A 164 -12.24 -24.18 -5.29
C GLN A 164 -12.57 -24.43 -6.77
N LEU A 165 -12.47 -23.41 -7.63
CA LEU A 165 -12.69 -23.55 -9.08
C LEU A 165 -11.61 -24.42 -9.73
N TRP A 166 -10.34 -24.30 -9.34
CA TRP A 166 -9.26 -25.17 -9.79
C TRP A 166 -9.52 -26.64 -9.39
N SER A 167 -9.99 -26.87 -8.16
CA SER A 167 -10.35 -28.22 -7.69
C SER A 167 -11.54 -28.79 -8.47
N PHE A 168 -12.54 -27.96 -8.80
CA PHE A 168 -13.68 -28.36 -9.63
C PHE A 168 -13.28 -28.66 -11.09
N PHE A 169 -12.37 -27.88 -11.67
CA PHE A 169 -11.88 -28.08 -13.04
C PHE A 169 -10.98 -29.32 -13.15
N ASN A 170 -10.15 -29.60 -12.13
CA ASN A 170 -9.26 -30.76 -12.11
C ASN A 170 -10.01 -32.09 -11.84
N MET A 171 -11.16 -32.05 -11.17
CA MET A 171 -11.99 -33.23 -10.96
C MET A 171 -12.71 -33.68 -12.25
N HIS A 172 -12.95 -32.76 -13.19
CA HIS A 172 -13.62 -33.08 -14.45
C HIS A 172 -12.68 -33.59 -15.57
N LEU A 173 -11.38 -33.29 -15.50
CA LEU A 173 -10.38 -33.70 -16.51
C LEU A 173 -9.74 -35.07 -16.24
N ASN A 174 -9.86 -35.62 -15.03
CA ASN A 174 -9.29 -36.94 -14.70
C ASN A 174 -10.21 -38.14 -15.01
N PHE A 175 -11.42 -37.91 -15.54
CA PHE A 175 -12.38 -39.00 -15.81
C PHE A 175 -12.36 -39.57 -17.24
N THR A 176 -11.48 -39.09 -18.12
CA THR A 176 -11.48 -39.51 -19.55
C THR A 176 -10.30 -40.40 -19.96
N LEU A 177 -9.46 -40.86 -19.02
CA LEU A 177 -8.33 -41.75 -19.32
C LEU A 177 -8.37 -43.04 -18.49
N ILE A 178 -9.47 -43.81 -18.62
CA ILE A 178 -9.43 -45.25 -18.32
C ILE A 178 -10.17 -45.98 -19.46
N LEU A 179 -9.42 -46.31 -20.52
CA LEU A 179 -9.79 -47.37 -21.45
C LEU A 179 -8.74 -48.49 -21.33
N PRO A 180 -9.12 -49.74 -21.02
CA PRO A 180 -8.18 -50.85 -20.95
C PRO A 180 -7.83 -51.36 -22.34
N SER A 181 -6.54 -51.42 -22.69
CA SER A 181 -6.08 -52.14 -23.88
C SER A 181 -6.12 -53.64 -23.61
N LYS A 182 -6.85 -54.37 -24.47
CA LYS A 182 -6.90 -55.83 -24.50
C LYS A 182 -5.65 -56.38 -25.21
N SER A 183 -4.92 -57.23 -24.48
CA SER A 183 -4.36 -58.54 -24.88
C SER A 183 -3.76 -58.70 -26.28
N ARG A 184 -2.45 -58.97 -26.32
CA ARG A 184 -1.82 -59.82 -27.34
C ARG A 184 -0.72 -60.66 -26.69
N LEU A 185 -1.08 -61.89 -26.31
CA LEU A 185 -0.41 -63.19 -26.53
C LEU A 185 -1.09 -64.24 -25.65
#